data_AF-J2WM88-F1
#
_entry.id   AF-J2WM88-F1
#
_cell.length_a   1.000
_cell.length_b   1.000
_cell.length_c   1.000
_cell.angle_alpha   90.00
_cell.angle_beta   90.00
_cell.angle_gamma   90.00
#
_symmetry.space_group_name_H-M   'P 1'
#
loop_
_entity.id
_entity.type
_entity.pdbx_description
1 polymer ?
#
loop_
_entity_poly.entity_id
_entity_poly.type
_entity_poly.pdbx_seq_one_letter_code
_entity_poly.pdbx_strand_id
1 'polypeptide(L)'
;MLKVLYGLKNFEGKSKFKTWLYSITYNECITQYRKERRKRRLMDALSLDPLEEASEEKMPKPEEKGGLDRWLVYVNPIDREILVLRFVAELEFQEIADIMHMGLSATKMRYKRALDKLREKFAGIAET
;
A
#
# COMPACT_ATOMS: atom_id res chain seq x y z
N MET A 1 -11.65 -10.04 7.14
CA MET A 1 -12.10 -10.32 8.53
C MET A 1 -12.19 -11.82 8.83
N LEU A 2 -12.91 -12.63 8.04
CA LEU A 2 -13.02 -14.09 8.30
C LEU A 2 -11.67 -14.82 8.37
N LYS A 3 -10.72 -14.53 7.47
CA LYS A 3 -9.39 -15.15 7.50
C LYS A 3 -8.58 -14.85 8.78
N VAL A 4 -8.77 -13.67 9.35
CA VAL A 4 -8.15 -13.30 10.64
C VAL A 4 -8.78 -14.13 11.76
N LEU A 5 -10.10 -14.24 11.80
CA LEU A 5 -10.83 -15.02 12.80
C LEU A 5 -10.45 -16.51 12.78
N TYR A 6 -10.36 -17.11 11.59
CA TYR A 6 -9.91 -18.50 11.47
C TYR A 6 -8.41 -18.66 11.76
N GLY A 7 -7.60 -17.68 11.34
CA GLY A 7 -6.17 -17.68 11.60
C GLY A 7 -5.81 -17.54 13.07
N LEU A 8 -6.67 -16.94 13.89
CA LEU A 8 -6.38 -16.66 15.31
C LEU A 8 -6.05 -17.93 16.10
N LYS A 9 -6.67 -19.07 15.76
CA LYS A 9 -6.36 -20.37 16.35
C LYS A 9 -4.93 -20.86 16.07
N ASN A 10 -4.33 -20.36 14.99
CA ASN A 10 -2.99 -20.73 14.52
C ASN A 10 -1.95 -19.64 14.87
N PHE A 11 -2.32 -18.63 15.67
CA PHE A 11 -1.38 -17.62 16.10
C PHE A 11 -0.50 -18.17 17.23
N GLU A 12 0.74 -18.52 16.90
CA GLU A 12 1.71 -19.14 17.82
C GLU A 12 2.54 -18.14 18.64
N GLY A 13 2.24 -16.84 18.58
CA GLY A 13 2.96 -15.81 19.34
C GLY A 13 4.39 -15.52 18.86
N LYS A 14 4.78 -16.00 17.68
CA LYS A 14 6.13 -15.79 17.08
C LYS A 14 6.41 -14.35 16.65
N SER A 15 5.38 -13.50 16.59
CA SER A 15 5.48 -12.07 16.30
C SER A 15 4.45 -11.29 17.13
N LYS A 16 4.54 -9.95 17.15
CA LYS A 16 3.51 -9.11 17.76
C LYS A 16 2.18 -9.37 17.04
N PHE A 17 1.08 -9.41 17.80
CA PHE A 17 -0.26 -9.64 17.24
C PHE A 17 -0.60 -8.67 16.09
N LYS A 18 -0.24 -7.39 16.24
CA LYS A 18 -0.43 -6.39 15.17
C LYS A 18 0.26 -6.79 13.88
N THR A 19 1.51 -7.25 13.96
CA THR A 19 2.33 -7.65 12.81
C THR A 19 1.69 -8.82 12.08
N TRP A 20 1.30 -9.85 12.83
CA TRP A 20 0.58 -11.00 12.29
C TRP A 20 -0.75 -10.62 11.62
N LEU A 21 -1.52 -9.72 12.25
CA LEU A 21 -2.76 -9.21 11.69
C LEU A 21 -2.53 -8.45 10.36
N TYR A 22 -1.51 -7.58 10.32
CA TYR A 22 -1.13 -6.86 9.11
C TYR A 22 -0.65 -7.81 8.00
N SER A 23 0.06 -8.90 8.32
CA SER A 23 0.44 -9.92 7.33
C SER A 23 -0.78 -10.57 6.67
N ILE A 24 -1.82 -10.91 7.46
CA ILE A 24 -3.03 -11.54 6.91
C ILE A 24 -3.83 -10.55 6.06
N THR A 25 -4.02 -9.33 6.57
CA THR A 25 -4.83 -8.32 5.89
C THR A 25 -4.17 -7.84 4.60
N TYR A 26 -2.85 -7.60 4.61
CA TYR A 26 -2.08 -7.27 3.41
C TYR A 26 -2.23 -8.33 2.32
N ASN A 27 -2.03 -9.61 2.66
CA ASN A 27 -2.17 -10.70 1.71
C ASN A 27 -3.59 -10.80 1.13
N GLU A 28 -4.60 -10.53 1.95
CA GLU A 28 -5.98 -10.51 1.49
C GLU A 28 -6.26 -9.37 0.52
N CYS A 29 -5.79 -8.16 0.83
CA CYS A 29 -5.90 -6.99 -0.04
C CYS A 29 -5.24 -7.25 -1.40
N ILE A 30 -4.01 -7.79 -1.40
CA ILE A 30 -3.29 -8.13 -2.64
C ILE A 30 -4.02 -9.23 -3.43
N THR A 31 -4.56 -10.24 -2.74
CA THR A 31 -5.34 -11.31 -3.38
C THR A 31 -6.58 -10.76 -4.06
N GLN A 32 -7.34 -9.91 -3.37
CA GLN A 32 -8.55 -9.29 -3.88
C GLN A 32 -8.25 -8.36 -5.06
N TYR A 33 -7.23 -7.50 -4.93
CA TYR A 33 -6.78 -6.62 -6.01
C TYR A 33 -6.39 -7.39 -7.28
N ARG A 34 -5.63 -8.48 -7.14
CA ARG A 34 -5.26 -9.35 -8.28
C ARG A 34 -6.49 -10.01 -8.92
N LYS A 35 -7.47 -10.42 -8.12
CA LYS A 35 -8.73 -11.01 -8.59
C LYS A 35 -9.56 -10.00 -9.38
N GLU A 36 -9.70 -8.78 -8.89
CA GLU A 36 -10.42 -7.70 -9.56
C GLU A 36 -9.75 -7.29 -10.87
N ARG A 37 -8.42 -7.14 -10.88
CA ARG A 37 -7.65 -6.86 -12.09
C ARG A 37 -7.82 -7.95 -13.15
N ARG A 38 -7.85 -9.22 -12.75
CA ARG A 38 -8.11 -10.35 -13.66
C ARG A 38 -9.53 -10.31 -14.21
N LYS A 39 -10.52 -10.01 -13.36
CA LYS A 39 -11.93 -9.86 -13.79
C LYS A 39 -12.06 -8.73 -14.82
N ARG A 40 -11.46 -7.57 -14.57
CA ARG A 40 -11.48 -6.44 -15.52
C ARG A 40 -10.90 -6.84 -16.87
N ARG A 41 -9.69 -7.41 -16.89
CA ARG A 41 -9.05 -7.89 -18.13
C ARG A 41 -9.90 -8.90 -18.91
N LEU A 42 -10.62 -9.78 -18.21
CA LEU A 42 -11.52 -10.73 -18.86
C LEU A 42 -12.74 -10.03 -19.49
N MET A 43 -13.29 -9.02 -18.82
CA MET A 43 -14.38 -8.20 -19.38
C MET A 43 -13.89 -7.40 -20.59
N ASP A 44 -12.70 -6.79 -20.51
CA ASP A 44 -12.09 -6.04 -21.62
C ASP A 44 -11.86 -6.97 -22.83
N ALA A 45 -11.37 -8.19 -22.60
CA ALA A 45 -11.14 -9.18 -23.66
C ALA A 45 -12.43 -9.74 -24.29
N LEU A 46 -13.57 -9.64 -23.60
CA LEU A 46 -14.88 -10.06 -24.09
C LEU A 46 -15.70 -8.90 -24.67
N SER A 47 -15.25 -7.66 -24.49
CA SER A 47 -15.87 -6.48 -25.07
C SER A 47 -15.44 -6.34 -26.54
N LEU A 48 -16.41 -6.10 -27.44
CA LEU A 48 -16.15 -5.82 -28.86
C LEU A 48 -15.91 -4.33 -29.13
N ASP A 49 -16.00 -3.47 -28.12
CA ASP A 49 -15.75 -2.04 -28.27
C ASP A 49 -14.23 -1.74 -28.22
N PRO A 50 -13.73 -0.83 -29.07
CA PRO A 50 -12.36 -0.33 -28.98
C PRO A 50 -12.13 0.18 -27.55
N LEU A 51 -11.06 -0.32 -26.90
CA LEU A 51 -10.67 0.11 -25.57
C LEU A 51 -10.66 1.65 -25.50
N GLU A 52 -11.63 2.24 -24.79
CA GLU A 52 -11.36 3.50 -24.13
C GLU A 52 -10.17 3.22 -23.20
N GLU A 53 -9.04 3.82 -23.54
CA GLU A 53 -7.82 3.77 -22.74
C GLU A 53 -8.20 3.90 -21.28
N ALA A 54 -7.87 2.83 -20.55
CA ALA A 54 -8.15 2.65 -19.15
C ALA A 54 -8.07 4.00 -18.46
N SER A 55 -9.25 4.57 -18.12
CA SER A 55 -9.36 5.81 -17.36
C SER A 55 -8.25 5.78 -16.35
N GLU A 56 -7.25 6.64 -16.54
CA GLU A 56 -6.26 6.93 -15.51
C GLU A 56 -7.07 7.02 -14.23
N GLU A 57 -6.78 6.15 -13.27
CA GLU A 57 -7.45 6.17 -11.97
C GLU A 57 -7.46 7.62 -11.56
N LYS A 58 -8.64 8.28 -11.61
CA LYS A 58 -8.75 9.72 -11.35
C LYS A 58 -8.05 9.93 -10.03
N MET A 59 -6.82 10.44 -10.07
CA MET A 59 -6.05 10.66 -8.86
C MET A 59 -6.90 11.63 -8.07
N PRO A 60 -7.39 11.24 -6.88
CA PRO A 60 -8.27 12.11 -6.12
C PRO A 60 -7.55 13.44 -5.95
N LYS A 61 -8.25 14.54 -6.26
CA LYS A 61 -7.66 15.87 -6.25
C LYS A 61 -7.07 16.11 -4.85
N PRO A 62 -5.81 16.58 -4.73
CA PRO A 62 -5.16 16.78 -3.45
C PRO A 62 -5.97 17.65 -2.47
N GLU A 63 -6.82 18.53 -3.01
CA GLU A 63 -7.64 19.50 -2.28
C GLU A 63 -8.71 18.86 -1.38
N GLU A 64 -9.12 17.61 -1.64
CA GLU A 64 -10.16 16.92 -0.86
C GLU A 64 -9.61 16.13 0.34
N LYS A 65 -8.28 15.99 0.48
CA LYS A 65 -7.64 15.14 1.49
C LYS A 65 -6.85 15.96 2.51
N GLY A 66 -7.18 15.83 3.79
CA GLY A 66 -6.41 16.39 4.91
C GLY A 66 -5.23 15.51 5.34
N GLY A 67 -4.37 16.03 6.24
CA GLY A 67 -3.38 15.22 6.97
C GLY A 67 -2.30 14.57 6.10
N LEU A 68 -1.94 13.31 6.39
CA LEU A 68 -0.91 12.54 5.67
C LEU A 68 -1.35 12.17 4.25
N ASP A 69 -2.66 12.07 4.01
CA ASP A 69 -3.19 11.55 2.76
C ASP A 69 -2.89 12.46 1.55
N ARG A 70 -2.87 13.79 1.72
CA ARG A 70 -2.45 14.72 0.66
C ARG A 70 -1.00 14.51 0.22
N TRP A 71 -0.14 14.05 1.13
CA TRP A 71 1.29 13.84 0.86
C TRP A 71 1.48 12.52 0.10
N LEU A 72 0.76 11.49 0.53
CA LEU A 72 0.88 10.15 -0.01
C LEU A 72 0.43 10.06 -1.48
N VAL A 73 -0.42 10.98 -1.98
CA VAL A 73 -0.83 11.04 -3.40
C VAL A 73 0.38 11.07 -4.34
N TYR A 74 1.48 11.72 -3.96
CA TYR A 74 2.68 11.89 -4.80
C TYR A 74 3.66 10.72 -4.74
N VAL A 75 3.42 9.79 -3.83
CA VAL A 75 4.24 8.61 -3.60
C VAL A 75 3.63 7.44 -4.36
N ASN A 76 4.47 6.60 -5.00
CA ASN A 76 3.96 5.42 -5.69
C ASN A 76 3.28 4.46 -4.68
N PRO A 77 2.41 3.54 -5.12
CA PRO A 77 1.64 2.71 -4.21
C PRO A 77 2.49 1.88 -3.23
N ILE A 78 3.61 1.32 -3.68
CA ILE A 78 4.46 0.46 -2.84
C ILE A 78 5.17 1.29 -1.76
N ASP A 79 5.74 2.43 -2.14
CA ASP A 79 6.41 3.34 -1.22
C ASP A 79 5.41 3.93 -0.21
N ARG A 80 4.19 4.25 -0.66
CA ARG A 80 3.08 4.69 0.21
C ARG A 80 2.76 3.65 1.27
N GLU A 81 2.68 2.38 0.88
CA GLU A 81 2.36 1.29 1.79
C GLU A 81 3.46 1.09 2.84
N ILE A 82 4.74 1.20 2.45
CA ILE A 82 5.86 1.21 3.40
C ILE A 82 5.71 2.35 4.42
N LEU A 83 5.33 3.55 3.98
CA LEU A 83 5.11 4.70 4.88
C LEU A 83 3.93 4.44 5.83
N VAL A 84 2.82 3.90 5.35
CA VAL A 84 1.65 3.57 6.18
C VAL A 84 2.01 2.51 7.22
N LEU A 85 2.66 1.42 6.81
CA LEU A 85 3.08 0.37 7.74
C LEU A 85 4.10 0.89 8.78
N ARG A 86 4.94 1.87 8.40
CA ARG A 86 5.91 2.46 9.32
C ARG A 86 5.30 3.47 10.29
N PHE A 87 4.49 4.41 9.81
CA PHE A 87 4.01 5.53 10.60
C PHE A 87 2.65 5.29 11.27
N VAL A 88 1.78 4.50 10.65
CA VAL A 88 0.42 4.23 11.17
C VAL A 88 0.40 2.91 11.93
N ALA A 89 0.98 1.84 11.36
CA ALA A 89 1.03 0.54 12.01
C ALA A 89 2.22 0.38 12.99
N GLU A 90 3.15 1.35 12.99
CA GLU A 90 4.35 1.39 13.83
C GLU A 90 5.15 0.08 13.79
N LEU A 91 5.29 -0.50 12.60
CA LEU A 91 6.03 -1.74 12.39
C LEU A 91 7.52 -1.46 12.18
N GLU A 92 8.35 -2.41 12.58
CA GLU A 92 9.79 -2.39 12.32
C GLU A 92 10.09 -2.72 10.86
N PHE A 93 11.22 -2.24 10.34
CA PHE A 93 11.55 -2.45 8.92
C PHE A 93 11.64 -3.93 8.52
N GLN A 94 12.02 -4.81 9.45
CA GLN A 94 12.03 -6.25 9.21
C GLN A 94 10.60 -6.79 9.04
N GLU A 95 9.70 -6.43 9.95
CA GLU A 95 8.28 -6.81 9.88
C GLU A 95 7.62 -6.33 8.58
N ILE A 96 7.91 -5.10 8.16
CA ILE A 96 7.42 -4.53 6.89
C ILE A 96 7.98 -5.32 5.70
N ALA A 97 9.26 -5.63 5.72
CA ALA A 97 9.91 -6.42 4.67
C ALA A 97 9.27 -7.81 4.53
N ASP A 98 9.00 -8.46 5.67
CA ASP A 98 8.36 -9.78 5.72
C ASP A 98 6.92 -9.74 5.20
N ILE A 99 6.13 -8.74 5.63
CA ILE A 99 4.74 -8.53 5.19
C ILE A 99 4.68 -8.28 3.68
N MET A 100 5.54 -7.39 3.18
CA MET A 100 5.53 -6.97 1.78
C MET A 100 6.28 -7.92 0.85
N HIS A 101 6.87 -9.00 1.40
CA HIS A 101 7.72 -9.95 0.68
C HIS A 101 8.86 -9.27 -0.09
N MET A 102 9.57 -8.37 0.60
CA MET A 102 10.71 -7.61 0.09
C MET A 102 11.96 -7.84 0.93
N GLY A 103 13.15 -7.56 0.37
CA GLY A 103 14.39 -7.57 1.16
C GLY A 103 14.50 -6.35 2.07
N LEU A 104 15.02 -6.53 3.29
CA LEU A 104 15.19 -5.45 4.29
C LEU A 104 15.87 -4.20 3.73
N SER A 105 16.95 -4.38 2.97
CA SER A 105 17.69 -3.28 2.33
C SER A 105 16.85 -2.53 1.31
N ALA A 106 16.05 -3.25 0.52
CA ALA A 106 15.14 -2.65 -0.45
C ALA A 106 14.04 -1.86 0.25
N THR A 107 13.48 -2.39 1.34
CA THR A 107 12.47 -1.70 2.17
C THR A 107 13.00 -0.39 2.74
N LYS A 108 14.20 -0.40 3.36
CA LYS A 108 14.83 0.80 3.90
C LYS A 108 15.15 1.84 2.81
N MET A 109 15.64 1.39 1.67
CA MET A 109 15.95 2.28 0.54
C MET A 109 14.68 2.93 -0.03
N ARG A 110 13.61 2.15 -0.24
CA ARG A 110 12.32 2.67 -0.70
C ARG A 110 11.72 3.66 0.30
N TYR A 111 11.74 3.34 1.60
CA TYR A 111 11.34 4.27 2.65
C TYR A 111 12.08 5.60 2.57
N LYS A 112 13.42 5.55 2.46
CA LYS A 112 14.23 6.78 2.34
C LYS A 112 13.85 7.59 1.09
N ARG A 113 13.77 6.94 -0.07
CA ARG A 113 13.39 7.60 -1.34
C ARG A 113 11.99 8.21 -1.27
N ALA A 114 11.05 7.53 -0.61
CA ALA A 114 9.69 8.04 -0.40
C ALA A 114 9.70 9.33 0.43
N LEU A 115 10.47 9.35 1.52
CA LEU A 115 10.63 10.55 2.35
C LEU A 115 11.33 11.68 1.60
N ASP A 116 12.38 11.39 0.84
CA ASP A 116 13.10 12.41 0.07
C ASP A 116 12.18 13.04 -1.00
N LYS A 117 11.36 12.23 -1.67
CA LYS A 117 10.36 12.71 -2.64
C LYS A 117 9.29 13.60 -1.99
N LEU A 118 8.84 13.22 -0.78
CA LEU A 118 7.92 14.06 -0.01
C LEU A 118 8.60 15.37 0.42
N ARG A 119 9.85 15.32 0.90
CA ARG A 119 10.59 16.53 1.26
C ARG A 119 10.75 17.47 0.08
N GLU A 120 11.15 16.98 -1.08
CA GLU A 120 11.31 17.81 -2.28
C GLU A 120 9.99 18.49 -2.68
N LYS A 121 8.87 17.77 -2.62
CA LYS A 121 7.56 18.31 -2.98
C LYS A 121 6.99 19.31 -1.97
N PHE A 122 7.37 19.20 -0.69
CA PHE A 122 6.76 19.98 0.39
C PHE A 122 7.73 20.93 1.11
N ALA A 123 9.02 20.92 0.77
CA ALA A 123 9.99 21.89 1.28
C ALA A 123 9.63 23.34 0.90
N GLY A 124 8.99 23.54 -0.27
CA GLY A 124 8.50 24.85 -0.70
C GLY A 124 7.17 25.30 -0.09
N ILE A 125 6.53 24.48 0.77
CA ILE A 125 5.24 24.81 1.41
C ILE A 125 5.44 25.31 2.85
N ALA A 126 6.62 25.12 3.44
CA ALA A 126 6.91 25.53 4.82
C ALA A 126 7.41 26.99 4.97
N GLU A 127 7.58 27.73 3.87
CA GLU A 127 8.03 29.13 3.84
C GLU A 127 6.89 30.16 3.65
N THR A 128 5.63 29.74 3.75
CA THR A 128 4.43 30.61 3.71
C THR A 128 3.51 30.31 4.86
#